data_AF-A0A9C9F8H4-F1
#
_entry.id   AF-A0A9C9F8H4-F1
#
_cell.length_a   1.000
_cell.length_b   1.000
_cell.length_c   1.000
_cell.angle_alpha   90.00
_cell.angle_beta   90.00
_cell.angle_gamma   90.00
#
_symmetry.space_group_name_H-M   'P 1'
#
loop_
_entity.id
_entity.type
_entity.pdbx_description
1 polymer ?
#
loop_
_entity_poly.entity_id
_entity_poly.type
_entity_poly.pdbx_seq_one_letter_code
_entity_poly.pdbx_strand_id
1 'polypeptide(L)'
;MSDFYQTGVISTFHKLGVLNLDKLEAELIWHSQDRPIALVLPSLFSEIEGEALNLIIKELKEVRYIAEVVVTLGPCSREEFQQARDFFSVLPQKTTLIWNNGEKVSDVYRDIEEARLPLGE
;
A
#
# COMPACT_ATOMS: atom_id res chain seq x y z
N MET A 1 37.53 -17.38 -16.66
CA MET A 1 38.02 -18.36 -15.67
C MET A 1 37.10 -18.26 -14.47
N SER A 2 36.40 -19.37 -14.19
CA SER A 2 35.82 -19.79 -12.91
C SER A 2 35.63 -18.73 -11.81
N ASP A 3 34.42 -18.17 -11.69
CA ASP A 3 33.98 -17.59 -10.40
C ASP A 3 32.48 -17.77 -10.10
N PHE A 4 31.78 -18.62 -10.88
CA PHE A 4 30.45 -19.10 -10.53
C PHE A 4 30.54 -20.58 -10.15
N TYR A 5 31.09 -20.84 -8.97
CA TYR A 5 30.99 -22.14 -8.31
C TYR A 5 29.93 -22.01 -7.21
N GLN A 6 28.66 -22.29 -7.54
CA GLN A 6 27.59 -22.40 -6.56
C GLN A 6 27.54 -23.84 -6.04
N THR A 7 28.22 -24.10 -4.92
CA THR A 7 28.02 -25.30 -4.12
C THR A 7 26.86 -25.10 -3.15
N GLY A 8 25.73 -25.77 -3.40
CA GLY A 8 24.60 -25.81 -2.48
C GLY A 8 23.36 -26.46 -3.08
N VAL A 9 22.50 -27.00 -2.21
CA VAL A 9 21.14 -27.42 -2.59
C VAL A 9 20.36 -26.14 -2.88
N ILE A 10 19.99 -25.91 -4.14
CA ILE A 10 19.10 -24.81 -4.51
C ILE A 10 17.79 -25.02 -3.75
N SER A 11 17.40 -24.05 -2.92
CA SER A 11 16.09 -24.03 -2.26
C SER A 11 15.01 -24.24 -3.31
N THR A 12 14.12 -25.20 -3.07
CA THR A 12 12.99 -25.57 -3.93
C THR A 12 12.39 -24.35 -4.62
N PHE A 13 12.50 -24.28 -5.95
CA PHE A 13 11.69 -23.35 -6.72
C PHE A 13 10.22 -23.70 -6.44
N HIS A 14 9.47 -22.76 -5.88
CA HIS A 14 8.03 -22.91 -5.76
C HIS A 14 7.48 -23.15 -7.16
N LYS A 15 6.94 -24.35 -7.40
CA LYS A 15 6.27 -24.66 -8.66
C LYS A 15 4.92 -23.96 -8.62
N LEU A 16 4.90 -22.68 -9.00
CA LEU A 16 3.71 -21.82 -9.01
C LEU A 16 2.61 -22.27 -9.99
N GLY A 17 2.79 -23.45 -10.62
CA GLY A 17 1.78 -24.08 -11.47
C GLY A 17 1.35 -23.20 -12.64
N VAL A 18 0.20 -23.52 -13.20
CA VAL A 18 -0.50 -22.61 -14.12
C VAL A 18 -1.32 -21.67 -13.25
N LEU A 19 -1.08 -20.37 -13.37
CA LEU A 19 -1.83 -19.36 -12.64
C LEU A 19 -3.27 -19.32 -13.18
N ASN A 20 -4.24 -19.67 -12.32
CA ASN A 20 -5.66 -19.50 -12.61
C ASN A 20 -6.15 -18.29 -11.82
N LEU A 21 -6.26 -17.14 -12.49
CA LEU A 21 -6.62 -15.87 -11.88
C LEU A 21 -8.01 -15.93 -11.23
N ASP A 22 -9.02 -16.46 -11.93
CA ASP A 22 -10.39 -16.56 -11.42
C ASP A 22 -10.46 -17.35 -10.11
N LYS A 23 -9.71 -18.46 -10.03
CA LYS A 23 -9.62 -19.26 -8.82
C LYS A 23 -8.94 -18.48 -7.68
N LEU A 24 -7.84 -17.79 -7.96
CA LEU A 24 -7.13 -16.99 -6.96
C LEU A 24 -7.99 -15.85 -6.41
N GLU A 25 -8.68 -15.11 -7.29
CA GLU A 25 -9.58 -14.04 -6.86
C GLU A 25 -10.76 -14.57 -6.05
N ALA A 26 -11.33 -15.71 -6.44
CA ALA A 26 -12.39 -16.36 -5.66
C ALA A 26 -11.92 -16.77 -4.26
N GLU A 27 -10.71 -17.33 -4.15
CA GLU A 27 -10.10 -17.67 -2.85
C GLU A 27 -9.83 -16.43 -2.01
N LEU A 28 -9.31 -15.34 -2.60
CA LEU A 28 -9.10 -14.07 -1.90
C LEU A 28 -10.40 -13.47 -1.38
N ILE A 29 -11.46 -13.45 -2.20
CA ILE A 29 -12.79 -12.96 -1.80
C ILE A 29 -13.36 -13.80 -0.66
N TRP A 30 -13.18 -15.13 -0.71
CA TRP A 30 -13.62 -16.01 0.37
C TRP A 30 -12.87 -15.72 1.67
N HIS A 31 -11.54 -15.67 1.63
CA HIS A 31 -10.72 -15.42 2.82
C HIS A 31 -10.86 -14.01 3.39
N SER A 32 -11.13 -13.01 2.55
CA SER A 32 -11.29 -11.62 2.99
C SER A 32 -12.52 -11.41 3.89
N GLN A 33 -13.47 -12.36 3.91
CA GLN A 33 -14.64 -12.32 4.80
C GLN A 33 -14.24 -12.48 6.28
N ASP A 34 -13.32 -13.40 6.57
CA ASP A 34 -12.83 -13.65 7.93
C ASP A 34 -11.57 -12.83 8.26
N ARG A 35 -10.78 -12.50 7.23
CA ARG A 35 -9.51 -11.77 7.35
C ARG A 35 -9.47 -10.61 6.36
N PRO A 36 -10.07 -9.46 6.70
CA PRO A 36 -10.11 -8.30 5.82
C PRO A 36 -8.71 -7.89 5.35
N ILE A 37 -8.56 -7.70 4.04
CA ILE A 37 -7.28 -7.32 3.43
C ILE A 37 -7.22 -5.79 3.34
N ALA A 38 -6.13 -5.21 3.83
CA ALA A 38 -5.83 -3.80 3.67
C ALA A 38 -4.65 -3.62 2.71
N LEU A 39 -4.78 -2.67 1.78
CA LEU A 39 -3.71 -2.23 0.91
C LEU A 39 -3.06 -0.98 1.48
N VAL A 40 -1.74 -0.99 1.65
CA VAL A 40 -0.97 0.23 1.93
C VAL A 40 -0.44 0.77 0.61
N LEU A 41 -0.81 2.00 0.27
CA LEU A 41 -0.43 2.67 -0.97
C LEU A 41 0.40 3.92 -0.66
N PRO A 42 1.74 3.83 -0.69
CA PRO A 42 2.60 5.00 -0.64
C PRO A 42 2.47 5.81 -1.93
N SER A 43 2.30 7.13 -1.79
CA SER A 43 2.26 8.02 -2.95
C SER A 43 2.76 9.43 -2.61
N LEU A 44 3.28 10.13 -3.62
CA LEU A 44 3.57 11.57 -3.58
C LEU A 44 2.41 12.36 -4.21
N PHE A 45 2.19 13.59 -3.74
CA PHE A 45 1.18 14.46 -4.33
C PHE A 45 1.40 14.68 -5.85
N SER A 46 2.66 14.81 -6.27
CA SER A 46 3.03 14.96 -7.69
C SER A 46 2.61 13.79 -8.58
N GLU A 47 2.34 12.61 -8.01
CA GLU A 47 1.91 11.43 -8.78
C GLU A 47 0.41 11.43 -9.09
N ILE A 48 -0.37 12.27 -8.40
CA ILE A 48 -1.84 12.36 -8.57
C ILE A 48 -2.20 12.82 -9.99
N GLU A 49 -1.40 13.69 -10.57
CA GLU A 49 -1.55 14.13 -11.96
C GLU A 49 -0.99 13.10 -12.98
N GLY A 50 -0.31 12.07 -12.50
CA GLY A 50 0.32 11.04 -13.32
C GLY A 50 -0.67 10.02 -13.88
N GLU A 51 -0.42 9.56 -15.09
CA GLU A 51 -1.24 8.52 -15.75
C GLU A 51 -1.21 7.19 -14.97
N ALA A 52 -0.05 6.83 -14.41
CA ALA A 52 0.13 5.57 -13.71
C ALA A 52 -0.79 5.42 -12.49
N LEU A 53 -0.89 6.44 -11.64
CA LEU A 53 -1.75 6.37 -10.45
C LEU A 53 -3.22 6.33 -10.82
N ASN A 54 -3.63 7.04 -11.88
CA ASN A 54 -4.98 6.96 -12.42
C ASN A 54 -5.34 5.53 -12.87
N LEU A 55 -4.40 4.83 -13.52
CA LEU A 55 -4.60 3.42 -13.90
C LEU A 55 -4.69 2.52 -12.67
N ILE A 56 -3.85 2.71 -11.65
CA ILE A 56 -3.92 1.94 -10.39
C ILE A 56 -5.30 2.13 -9.73
N ILE A 57 -5.77 3.37 -9.61
CA ILE A 57 -7.08 3.67 -9.01
C ILE A 57 -8.22 3.04 -9.82
N LYS A 58 -8.11 3.02 -11.14
CA LYS A 58 -9.10 2.35 -11.99
C LYS A 58 -9.17 0.85 -11.70
N GLU A 59 -8.03 0.16 -11.64
CA GLU A 59 -8.01 -1.27 -11.32
C GLU A 59 -8.50 -1.54 -9.90
N LEU A 60 -8.10 -0.72 -8.92
CA LEU A 60 -8.53 -0.87 -7.53
C LEU A 60 -10.05 -0.76 -7.35
N LYS A 61 -10.76 0.00 -8.19
CA LYS A 61 -12.24 0.06 -8.13
C LYS A 61 -12.91 -1.28 -8.37
N GLU A 62 -12.30 -2.15 -9.18
CA GLU A 62 -12.85 -3.47 -9.53
C GLU A 62 -12.46 -4.56 -8.51
N VAL A 63 -11.48 -4.29 -7.64
CA VAL A 63 -10.97 -5.26 -6.66
C VAL A 63 -11.93 -5.41 -5.48
N ARG A 64 -12.57 -6.59 -5.39
CA ARG A 64 -13.60 -6.90 -4.39
C ARG A 64 -13.10 -7.50 -3.08
N TYR A 65 -11.85 -7.95 -3.02
CA TYR A 65 -11.26 -8.59 -1.83
C TYR A 65 -10.47 -7.63 -0.93
N ILE A 66 -10.28 -6.37 -1.35
CA ILE A 66 -9.66 -5.33 -0.52
C ILE A 66 -10.76 -4.60 0.25
N ALA A 67 -10.65 -4.59 1.58
CA ALA A 67 -11.60 -3.92 2.46
C ALA A 67 -11.21 -2.46 2.74
N GLU A 68 -9.91 -2.18 2.83
CA GLU A 68 -9.38 -0.86 3.14
C GLU A 68 -8.16 -0.51 2.29
N VAL A 69 -8.08 0.74 1.86
CA VAL A 69 -6.90 1.33 1.23
C VAL A 69 -6.37 2.42 2.15
N VAL A 70 -5.16 2.24 2.68
CA VAL A 70 -4.43 3.21 3.48
C VAL A 70 -3.41 3.88 2.60
N VAL A 71 -3.65 5.14 2.25
CA VAL A 71 -2.76 5.94 1.41
C VAL A 71 -1.85 6.75 2.31
N THR A 72 -0.54 6.54 2.23
CA THR A 72 0.44 7.40 2.92
C THR A 72 0.95 8.43 1.93
N LEU A 73 0.55 9.68 2.13
CA LEU A 73 0.96 10.79 1.27
C LEU A 73 2.27 11.37 1.79
N GLY A 74 3.25 11.49 0.89
CA GLY A 74 4.51 12.18 1.17
C GLY A 74 4.32 13.67 1.48
N PRO A 75 5.43 14.43 1.59
CA PRO A 75 5.38 15.85 1.89
C PRO A 75 4.46 16.62 0.94
N CYS A 76 3.46 17.28 1.50
CA CYS A 76 2.54 18.14 0.80
C CYS A 76 2.05 19.28 1.71
N SER A 77 1.42 20.27 1.10
CA SER A 77 0.67 21.35 1.77
C SER A 77 -0.74 20.89 2.17
N ARG A 78 -1.44 21.72 2.94
CA ARG A 78 -2.81 21.41 3.39
C ARG A 78 -3.79 21.38 2.23
N GLU A 79 -3.60 22.26 1.26
CA GLU A 79 -4.40 22.37 0.04
C GLU A 79 -4.20 21.13 -0.84
N GLU A 80 -2.95 20.71 -1.03
CA GLU A 80 -2.59 19.49 -1.75
C GLU A 80 -3.14 18.23 -1.07
N PHE A 81 -3.06 18.15 0.27
CA PHE A 81 -3.67 17.06 1.02
C PHE A 81 -5.18 16.99 0.82
N GLN A 82 -5.85 18.15 0.78
CA GLN A 82 -7.28 18.24 0.51
C GLN A 82 -7.63 17.73 -0.89
N GLN A 83 -6.87 18.15 -1.90
CA GLN A 83 -7.02 17.66 -3.28
C GLN A 83 -6.78 16.15 -3.39
N ALA A 84 -5.75 15.64 -2.71
CA ALA A 84 -5.49 14.21 -2.67
C ALA A 84 -6.64 13.43 -2.05
N ARG A 85 -7.23 13.93 -0.96
CA ARG A 85 -8.40 13.31 -0.33
C ARG A 85 -9.56 13.18 -1.31
N ASP A 86 -9.83 14.23 -2.09
CA ASP A 86 -10.92 14.24 -3.05
C ASP A 86 -10.61 13.35 -4.27
N PHE A 87 -9.32 13.23 -4.65
CA PHE A 87 -8.88 12.29 -5.68
C PHE A 87 -9.11 10.83 -5.28
N PHE A 88 -8.69 10.42 -4.08
CA PHE A 88 -8.83 9.05 -3.61
C PHE A 88 -10.26 8.69 -3.16
N SER A 89 -11.16 9.66 -2.94
CA SER A 89 -12.54 9.40 -2.50
C SER A 89 -13.40 8.65 -3.53
N VAL A 90 -12.90 8.48 -4.76
CA VAL A 90 -13.55 7.71 -5.81
C VAL A 90 -13.48 6.19 -5.60
N LEU A 91 -12.62 5.72 -4.69
CA LEU A 91 -12.49 4.30 -4.36
C LEU A 91 -13.72 3.83 -3.57
N PRO A 92 -14.33 2.69 -3.92
CA PRO A 92 -15.48 2.14 -3.19
C PRO A 92 -15.09 1.56 -1.82
N GLN A 93 -13.81 1.20 -1.63
CA GLN A 93 -13.30 0.69 -0.37
C GLN A 93 -13.21 1.80 0.69
N LYS A 94 -13.14 1.39 1.97
CA LYS A 94 -12.77 2.32 3.04
C LYS A 94 -11.39 2.91 2.73
N THR A 95 -11.31 4.22 2.58
CA THR A 95 -10.06 4.89 2.23
C THR A 95 -9.60 5.77 3.38
N THR A 96 -8.40 5.51 3.88
CA THR A 96 -7.75 6.28 4.95
C THR A 96 -6.53 6.98 4.37
N LEU A 97 -6.47 8.31 4.46
CA LEU A 97 -5.34 9.11 3.97
C LEU A 97 -4.50 9.61 5.15
N ILE A 98 -3.20 9.29 5.14
CA ILE A 98 -2.22 9.71 6.16
C ILE A 98 -1.35 10.82 5.56
N TRP A 99 -1.30 11.96 6.25
CA TRP A 99 -0.38 13.05 5.92
C TRP A 99 0.92 12.89 6.69
N ASN A 100 1.97 12.37 6.05
CA ASN A 100 3.19 11.96 6.76
C ASN A 100 3.89 13.10 7.50
N ASN A 101 3.93 14.31 6.93
CA ASN A 101 4.48 15.52 7.56
C ASN A 101 3.38 16.43 8.15
N GLY A 102 2.18 15.91 8.36
CA GLY A 102 1.09 16.66 8.97
C GLY A 102 1.31 16.85 10.48
N GLU A 103 0.64 17.86 11.04
CA GLU A 103 0.69 18.20 12.47
C GLU A 103 0.39 16.97 13.35
N LYS A 104 -0.68 16.22 13.05
CA LYS A 104 -1.07 15.04 13.84
C LYS A 104 -0.02 13.95 13.89
N VAL A 105 0.66 13.68 12.78
CA VAL A 105 1.70 12.64 12.74
C VAL A 105 2.95 13.14 13.47
N SER A 106 3.29 14.42 13.31
CA SER A 106 4.38 15.08 14.03
C SER A 106 4.16 15.06 15.55
N ASP A 107 2.92 15.24 15.99
CA ASP A 107 2.54 15.17 17.41
C ASP A 107 2.75 13.76 17.96
N VAL A 108 2.37 12.72 17.21
CA VAL A 108 2.63 11.32 17.59
C VAL A 108 4.14 11.05 17.71
N TYR A 109 4.95 11.55 16.76
CA TYR A 109 6.40 11.43 16.86
C TYR A 109 6.95 12.10 18.12
N ARG A 110 6.46 13.30 18.44
CA ARG A 110 6.85 14.03 19.65
C ARG A 110 6.47 13.27 20.93
N ASP A 111 5.26 12.70 20.99
CA ASP A 111 4.81 11.91 22.15
C ASP A 111 5.72 10.67 22.38
N ILE A 112 6.17 10.03 21.30
CA ILE A 112 7.08 8.88 21.37
C ILE A 112 8.48 9.31 21.85
N GLU A 113 8.98 10.45 21.36
CA GLU A 113 10.25 11.04 21.82
C GLU A 113 10.20 11.45 23.29
N GLU A 114 9.11 12.08 23.74
CA GLU A 114 8.88 12.46 25.13
C GLU A 114 8.82 11.24 26.05
N ALA A 115 8.25 10.13 25.55
CA ALA A 115 8.27 8.82 26.22
C ALA A 115 9.66 8.14 26.20
N ARG A 116 10.67 8.75 25.58
CA ARG A 116 12.05 8.23 25.41
C ARG A 116 12.10 6.88 24.70
N LEU A 117 11.18 6.65 23.78
CA LEU A 117 11.15 5.45 22.95
C LEU A 117 11.90 5.71 21.62
N PRO A 118 12.66 4.73 21.11
CA PRO A 118 13.37 4.89 19.84
C PRO A 118 12.38 4.89 18.67
N LEU A 119 12.53 5.84 17.75
CA LEU A 119 11.73 5.94 16.53
C LEU A 119 12.23 5.08 15.37
N GLY A 120 13.40 4.44 15.51
CA GLY A 120 14.11 3.78 14.41
C GLY A 120 15.01 4.75 13.63
N GLU A 121 15.90 4.20 12.80
CA GLU A 121 16.72 4.96 11.84
C GLU A 121 16.03 5.06 10.47
#